data_AF-A0A7X8R306-F1
#
_entry.id   AF-A0A7X8R306-F1
#
_cell.length_a   1.000
_cell.length_b   1.000
_cell.length_c   1.000
_cell.angle_alpha   90.00
_cell.angle_beta   90.00
_cell.angle_gamma   90.00
#
_symmetry.space_group_name_H-M   'P 1'
#
loop_
_entity.id
_entity.type
_entity.pdbx_description
1 polymer ?
#
loop_
_entity_poly.entity_id
_entity_poly.type
_entity_poly.pdbx_seq_one_letter_code
_entity_poly.pdbx_strand_id
1 'polypeptide(L)'
;MRRLLLLIILFLIILFFLYLPELFPLCACCGKKKPRLFFRIHRAVSLSPGYKGCRSVCTKCCRKYDLNDLKELDRLMQVSRKLKIDRLSKDL
;
A
#
# COMPACT_ATOMS: atom_id res chain seq x y z
N MET A 1 9.71 29.00 -29.06
CA MET A 1 10.34 28.37 -27.87
C MET A 1 9.44 28.31 -26.64
N ARG A 2 8.70 29.36 -26.25
CA ARG A 2 7.79 29.32 -25.07
C ARG A 2 6.75 28.19 -25.06
N ARG A 3 6.09 27.91 -26.20
CA ARG A 3 5.12 26.80 -26.32
C ARG A 3 5.76 25.42 -26.08
N LEU A 4 7.02 25.25 -26.47
CA LEU A 4 7.76 23.99 -26.32
C LEU A 4 8.22 23.79 -24.87
N LEU A 5 8.63 24.88 -24.20
CA LEU A 5 8.89 24.90 -22.75
C LEU A 5 7.65 24.54 -21.92
N LEU A 6 6.47 25.06 -22.28
CA LEU A 6 5.22 24.73 -21.60
C LEU A 6 4.88 23.23 -21.72
N LEU A 7 5.09 22.63 -22.89
CA LEU A 7 4.87 21.18 -23.08
C LEU A 7 5.85 20.33 -22.25
N ILE A 8 7.12 20.72 -22.17
CA ILE A 8 8.12 20.03 -21.35
C ILE A 8 7.76 20.10 -19.87
N ILE A 9 7.36 21.27 -19.38
CA ILE A 9 6.94 21.45 -17.97
C ILE A 9 5.72 20.56 -17.68
N LEU A 10 4.73 20.55 -18.57
CA LEU A 10 3.51 19.78 -18.39
C LEU A 10 3.80 18.26 -18.42
N PHE A 11 4.70 17.82 -19.28
CA PHE A 11 5.19 16.44 -19.32
C PHE A 11 5.87 16.03 -18.01
N LEU A 12 6.75 16.87 -17.46
CA LEU A 12 7.42 16.61 -16.18
C LEU A 12 6.43 16.53 -15.02
N ILE A 13 5.40 17.38 -15.01
CA ILE A 13 4.35 17.35 -13.99
C ILE A 13 3.58 16.02 -14.04
N ILE A 14 3.17 15.58 -15.23
CA ILE A 14 2.46 14.30 -15.39
C ILE A 14 3.34 13.15 -14.90
N LEU A 15 4.62 13.15 -15.28
CA LEU A 15 5.58 12.13 -14.86
C LEU A 15 5.71 12.11 -13.32
N PHE A 16 5.80 13.27 -12.69
CA PHE A 16 5.87 13.40 -11.23
C PHE A 16 4.65 12.80 -10.52
N PHE A 17 3.43 13.07 -11.00
CA PHE A 17 2.21 12.50 -10.43
C PHE A 17 2.14 10.98 -10.60
N LEU A 18 2.67 10.45 -11.70
CA LEU A 18 2.64 9.02 -12.00
C LEU A 18 3.56 8.21 -11.08
N TYR A 19 4.72 8.78 -10.68
CA TYR A 19 5.67 8.14 -9.76
C TYR A 19 5.37 8.38 -8.26
N LEU A 20 4.54 9.36 -7.93
CA LEU A 20 4.12 9.67 -6.56
C LEU A 20 3.57 8.46 -5.76
N PRO A 21 2.69 7.60 -6.30
CA PRO A 21 2.20 6.41 -5.58
C PRO A 21 3.28 5.38 -5.29
N GLU A 22 4.36 5.37 -6.08
CA GLU A 22 5.50 4.46 -5.93
C GLU A 22 6.49 4.95 -4.86
N LEU A 23 6.62 6.28 -4.72
CA LEU A 23 7.47 6.91 -3.71
C LEU A 23 6.88 6.79 -2.30
N PHE A 24 5.55 6.87 -2.18
CA PHE A 24 4.84 6.87 -0.89
C PHE A 24 3.75 5.79 -0.80
N PRO A 25 4.12 4.50 -0.78
CA PRO A 25 3.13 3.45 -0.66
C PRO A 25 2.46 3.46 0.73
N LEU A 26 1.27 2.88 0.79
CA LEU A 26 0.42 2.90 1.99
C LEU A 26 0.49 1.55 2.70
N CYS A 27 0.87 1.55 3.98
CA CYS A 27 1.07 0.30 4.71
C CYS A 27 -0.24 -0.44 4.98
N ALA A 28 -0.32 -1.72 4.63
CA ALA A 28 -1.51 -2.56 4.81
C ALA A 28 -1.88 -2.77 6.30
N CYS A 29 -0.89 -2.91 7.18
CA CYS A 29 -1.15 -3.17 8.60
C CYS A 29 -1.54 -1.90 9.38
N CYS A 30 -0.82 -0.81 9.12
CA CYS A 30 -0.89 0.39 9.96
C CYS A 30 -1.52 1.60 9.23
N GLY A 31 -1.90 1.47 7.95
CA GLY A 31 -2.67 2.47 7.19
C GLY A 31 -1.94 3.77 6.84
N LYS A 32 -0.73 3.98 7.35
CA LYS A 32 0.04 5.22 7.15
C LYS A 32 0.79 5.19 5.81
N LYS A 33 0.77 6.32 5.09
CA LYS A 33 1.66 6.59 3.95
C LYS A 33 3.07 6.84 4.49
N LYS A 34 4.08 6.19 3.92
CA LYS A 34 5.49 6.35 4.31
C LYS A 34 6.39 6.35 3.07
N PRO A 35 7.61 6.89 3.15
CA PRO A 35 8.57 6.75 2.07
C PRO A 35 8.89 5.28 1.80
N ARG A 36 9.13 4.94 0.52
CA ARG A 36 9.45 3.57 0.06
C ARG A 36 10.59 2.89 0.86
N LEU A 37 11.59 3.65 1.31
CA LEU A 37 12.72 3.17 2.11
C LEU A 37 12.31 2.48 3.43
N PHE A 38 11.14 2.82 3.98
CA PHE A 38 10.64 2.21 5.21
C PHE A 38 9.86 0.92 4.98
N PHE A 39 9.71 0.47 3.74
CA PHE A 39 8.99 -0.74 3.39
C PHE A 39 9.94 -1.92 3.22
N ARG A 40 9.63 -3.01 3.93
CA ARG A 40 10.36 -4.29 3.79
C ARG A 40 9.73 -5.15 2.71
N ILE A 41 8.40 -5.14 2.66
CA ILE A 41 7.60 -5.91 1.71
C ILE A 41 6.84 -4.90 0.86
N HIS A 42 7.02 -4.96 -0.45
CA HIS A 42 6.25 -4.19 -1.42
C HIS A 42 6.01 -5.07 -2.64
N ARG A 43 4.76 -5.48 -2.87
CA ARG A 43 4.40 -6.32 -4.02
C ARG A 43 3.09 -5.84 -4.62
N ALA A 44 3.08 -5.68 -5.94
CA ALA A 44 1.87 -5.56 -6.71
C ALA A 44 1.12 -6.90 -6.62
N VAL A 45 -0.15 -6.84 -6.21
CA VAL A 45 -1.03 -8.00 -6.17
C VAL A 45 -2.15 -7.79 -7.18
N SER A 46 -2.64 -8.88 -7.77
CA SER A 46 -3.76 -8.82 -8.72
C SER A 46 -4.95 -8.08 -8.09
N LEU A 47 -5.52 -7.11 -8.82
CA LEU A 47 -6.78 -6.49 -8.42
C LEU A 47 -7.88 -7.54 -8.45
N SER A 48 -8.33 -7.97 -7.28
CA SER A 48 -9.57 -8.72 -7.12
C SER A 48 -10.58 -7.86 -6.35
N PRO A 49 -11.90 -8.09 -6.53
CA PRO A 49 -12.93 -7.35 -5.81
C PRO A 49 -12.70 -7.42 -4.30
N GLY A 50 -12.50 -6.27 -3.65
CA GLY A 50 -12.18 -6.18 -2.21
C GLY A 50 -10.69 -6.30 -1.83
N TYR A 51 -9.79 -6.32 -2.81
CA TYR A 51 -8.33 -6.35 -2.61
C TYR A 51 -7.66 -5.13 -3.24
N LYS A 52 -6.76 -4.47 -2.50
CA LYS A 52 -5.97 -3.33 -2.99
C LYS A 52 -4.85 -3.85 -3.89
N GLY A 53 -4.69 -3.26 -5.09
CA GLY A 53 -3.73 -3.69 -6.12
C GLY A 53 -2.24 -3.62 -5.73
N CYS A 54 -1.89 -2.90 -4.66
CA CYS A 54 -0.54 -2.93 -4.11
C CYS A 54 -0.60 -3.22 -2.61
N ARG A 55 0.19 -4.20 -2.16
CA ARG A 55 0.38 -4.47 -0.73
C ARG A 55 1.79 -4.13 -0.32
N SER A 56 1.90 -3.26 0.67
CA SER A 56 3.17 -2.89 1.25
C SER A 56 3.10 -2.94 2.78
N VAL A 57 4.19 -3.40 3.39
CA VAL A 57 4.33 -3.46 4.85
C VAL A 57 5.62 -2.76 5.27
N CYS A 58 5.49 -1.79 6.16
CA CYS A 58 6.65 -1.08 6.69
C CYS A 58 7.45 -1.99 7.63
N THR A 59 8.77 -1.82 7.68
CA THR A 59 9.70 -2.56 8.54
C THR A 59 9.24 -2.64 10.00
N LYS A 60 8.69 -1.54 10.55
CA LYS A 60 8.12 -1.51 11.91
C LYS A 60 6.95 -2.48 12.09
N CYS A 61 6.02 -2.51 11.13
CA CYS A 61 4.87 -3.41 11.19
C CYS A 61 5.29 -4.86 10.85
N CYS A 62 6.32 -5.06 10.01
CA CYS A 62 6.93 -6.38 9.84
C CYS A 62 7.52 -6.93 11.14
N ARG A 63 8.31 -6.14 11.88
CA ARG A 63 8.88 -6.57 13.16
C ARG A 63 7.80 -6.82 14.23
N LYS A 64 6.73 -6.02 14.25
CA LYS A 64 5.66 -6.15 15.25
C LYS A 64 4.87 -7.46 15.11
N TYR A 65 4.64 -7.91 13.88
CA TYR A 65 3.82 -9.08 13.58
C TYR A 65 4.64 -10.26 13.04
N ASP A 66 5.97 -10.19 13.17
CA ASP A 66 6.94 -11.13 12.60
C ASP A 66 6.65 -11.56 11.16
N LEU A 67 6.36 -10.57 10.31
CA LEU A 67 6.04 -10.80 8.90
C LEU A 67 7.31 -10.83 8.07
N ASN A 68 7.63 -12.01 7.57
CA ASN A 68 8.72 -12.22 6.63
C ASN A 68 8.20 -12.40 5.21
N ASP A 69 6.95 -12.85 5.05
CA ASP A 69 6.41 -13.19 3.74
C ASP A 69 5.00 -12.63 3.46
N LEU A 70 4.63 -12.51 2.17
CA LEU A 70 3.28 -12.05 1.79
C LEU A 70 2.18 -13.02 2.24
N LYS A 71 2.47 -14.32 2.30
CA LYS A 71 1.51 -15.35 2.74
C LYS A 71 1.08 -15.12 4.18
N GLU A 72 2.02 -14.72 5.05
CA GLU A 72 1.74 -14.41 6.45
C GLU A 72 0.88 -13.15 6.58
N LEU A 73 1.13 -12.15 5.73
CA LEU A 73 0.28 -10.96 5.65
C LEU A 73 -1.15 -11.31 5.23
N ASP A 74 -1.33 -12.20 4.25
CA ASP A 74 -2.66 -12.69 3.87
C ASP A 74 -3.38 -13.39 5.02
N ARG A 75 -2.69 -14.26 5.76
CA ARG A 75 -3.25 -14.93 6.94
C ARG A 75 -3.69 -13.93 8.00
N LEU A 76 -2.83 -12.96 8.34
CA LEU A 76 -3.18 -11.90 9.30
C LEU A 76 -4.37 -11.06 8.83
N MET A 77 -4.44 -10.73 7.54
CA MET A 77 -5.57 -10.01 6.98
C MET A 77 -6.86 -10.83 7.02
N GLN A 78 -6.82 -12.13 6.74
CA GLN A 78 -7.99 -13.00 6.86
C GLN A 78 -8.46 -13.11 8.30
N VAL A 79 -7.54 -13.32 9.26
CA VAL A 79 -7.87 -13.42 10.69
C VAL A 79 -8.45 -12.09 11.19
N SER A 80 -7.83 -10.96 10.87
CA SER A 80 -8.35 -9.64 11.28
C SER A 80 -9.72 -9.33 10.67
N ARG A 81 -10.00 -9.73 9.42
CA ARG A 81 -11.33 -9.63 8.83
C ARG A 81 -12.34 -10.50 9.57
N LYS A 82 -12.00 -11.76 9.85
CA LYS A 82 -12.86 -12.67 10.62
C LYS A 82 -13.18 -12.12 12.01
N LEU A 83 -12.17 -11.64 12.74
CA LEU A 83 -12.34 -11.03 14.06
C LEU A 83 -13.19 -9.75 14.00
N LYS A 84 -13.06 -8.95 12.93
CA LYS A 84 -13.89 -7.76 12.76
C LYS A 84 -15.36 -8.11 12.50
N ILE A 85 -15.61 -9.14 11.70
CA ILE A 85 -16.96 -9.66 11.44
C ILE A 85 -17.55 -10.23 12.73
N ASP A 86 -16.78 -11.04 13.47
CA ASP A 86 -17.21 -11.64 14.74
C ASP A 86 -17.57 -10.60 15.81
N ARG A 87 -16.83 -9.48 15.86
CA ARG A 87 -17.20 -8.34 16.71
C ARG A 87 -18.50 -7.69 16.26
N LEU A 88 -18.64 -7.40 14.96
CA LEU A 88 -19.88 -6.84 14.43
C LEU A 88 -21.10 -7.74 14.69
N SER A 89 -20.94 -9.06 14.64
CA SER A 89 -22.05 -10.00 14.92
C SER A 89 -22.39 -10.11 16.40
N LYS A 90 -21.47 -9.75 17.31
CA LYS A 90 -21.73 -9.72 18.76
C LYS A 90 -22.35 -8.40 19.21
N ASP A 91 -22.17 -7.35 18.42
CA ASP A 91 -22.75 -6.03 18.64
C ASP A 91 -24.16 -5.87 18.03
N LEU A 92 -24.69 -6.91 17.35
CA LEU A 92 -26.04 -6.98 16.77
C LEU A 92 -26.94 -7.88 17.63
#